data_AF-A0A352WWL8-F1
#
_entry.id   AF-A0A352WWL8-F1
#
_cell.length_a   1.000
_cell.length_b   1.000
_cell.length_c   1.000
_cell.angle_alpha   90.00
_cell.angle_beta   90.00
_cell.angle_gamma   90.00
#
_symmetry.space_group_name_H-M   'P 1'
#
loop_
_entity.id
_entity.type
_entity.pdbx_description
1 polymer ?
#
loop_
_entity_poly.entity_id
_entity_poly.type
_entity_poly.pdbx_seq_one_letter_code
_entity_poly.pdbx_strand_id
1 'polypeptide(L)'
;INVGVSGPGVVRNAVEKHPDADLSQLADVIKKTAFKVTRMGQLVATEASKRLQVPFGIVDLSLAPTPAVGDSVAHILEGMGVERCGAPGTTAALAMLNDAVKKGGAMA
;
A
#
# COMPACT_ATOMS: atom_id res chain seq x y z
N ILE A 1 -19.43 -2.35 9.90
CA ILE A 1 -18.14 -3.06 9.84
C ILE A 1 -17.02 -2.12 9.43
N ASN A 2 -15.87 -2.24 10.08
CA ASN A 2 -14.63 -1.63 9.62
C ASN A 2 -13.82 -2.70 8.88
N VAL A 3 -13.11 -2.34 7.83
CA VAL A 3 -12.36 -3.30 7.00
C VAL A 3 -10.91 -2.86 6.88
N GLY A 4 -9.99 -3.77 7.15
CA GLY A 4 -8.57 -3.61 6.84
C GLY A 4 -8.23 -4.27 5.52
N VAL A 5 -7.46 -3.59 4.68
CA VAL A 5 -6.95 -4.14 3.41
C VAL A 5 -5.43 -4.23 3.49
N SER A 6 -4.88 -5.41 3.21
CA SER A 6 -3.42 -5.59 3.09
C SER A 6 -2.99 -5.42 1.63
N GLY A 7 -1.92 -4.66 1.41
CA GLY A 7 -1.37 -4.40 0.07
C GLY A 7 0.15 -4.47 -0.15
N PRO A 8 1.02 -5.01 0.75
CA PRO A 8 2.47 -4.94 0.53
C PRO A 8 2.90 -5.58 -0.79
N GLY A 9 2.44 -6.79 -1.11
CA GLY A 9 2.74 -7.44 -2.39
C GLY A 9 2.26 -6.66 -3.63
N VAL A 10 1.11 -5.97 -3.53
CA VAL A 10 0.59 -5.15 -4.63
C VAL A 10 1.46 -3.91 -4.85
N VAL A 11 1.87 -3.25 -3.76
CA VAL A 11 2.75 -2.08 -3.82
C VAL A 11 4.14 -2.48 -4.30
N ARG A 12 4.69 -3.60 -3.81
CA ARG A 12 5.96 -4.16 -4.28
C ARG A 12 5.96 -4.39 -5.79
N ASN A 13 4.95 -5.09 -6.30
CA ASN A 13 4.81 -5.35 -7.74
C ASN A 13 4.68 -4.06 -8.56
N ALA A 14 4.03 -3.03 -8.00
CA ALA A 14 3.96 -1.72 -8.66
C ALA A 14 5.33 -1.04 -8.71
N VAL A 15 6.12 -1.11 -7.64
CA VAL A 15 7.49 -0.56 -7.57
C VAL A 15 8.42 -1.31 -8.54
N GLU A 16 8.44 -2.64 -8.53
CA GLU A 16 9.31 -3.46 -9.40
C GLU A 16 9.06 -3.25 -10.89
N LYS A 17 7.86 -2.79 -11.28
CA LYS A 17 7.52 -2.45 -12.68
C LYS A 17 8.06 -1.10 -13.15
N HIS A 18 8.66 -0.31 -12.26
CA HIS A 18 9.16 1.03 -12.54
C HIS A 18 10.61 1.20 -12.03
N PRO A 19 11.59 0.39 -12.52
CA PRO A 19 12.95 0.40 -12.00
C PRO A 19 13.70 1.72 -12.26
N ASP A 20 13.35 2.44 -13.33
CA ASP A 20 14.01 3.69 -13.73
C ASP A 20 13.25 4.95 -13.27
N ALA A 21 12.21 4.79 -12.45
CA ALA A 21 11.41 5.91 -11.99
C ALA A 21 12.20 6.81 -11.04
N ASP A 22 12.10 8.13 -11.24
CA ASP A 22 12.55 9.07 -10.22
C ASP A 22 11.65 9.01 -8.98
N LEU A 23 12.10 9.63 -7.90
CA LEU A 23 11.40 9.63 -6.60
C LEU A 23 9.96 10.18 -6.69
N SER A 24 9.70 11.17 -7.56
CA SER A 24 8.37 11.77 -7.71
C SER A 24 7.44 10.84 -8.47
N GLN A 25 7.95 10.22 -9.54
CA GLN A 25 7.22 9.22 -10.32
C GLN A 25 6.88 8.01 -9.45
N LEU A 26 7.84 7.51 -8.67
CA LEU A 26 7.65 6.36 -7.80
C LEU A 26 6.62 6.65 -6.70
N ALA A 27 6.67 7.84 -6.08
CA ALA A 27 5.66 8.27 -5.13
C ALA A 27 4.25 8.32 -5.75
N ASP A 28 4.12 8.80 -6.99
CA ASP A 28 2.83 8.83 -7.69
C ASP A 28 2.30 7.42 -8.04
N VAL A 29 3.20 6.50 -8.43
CA VAL A 29 2.88 5.08 -8.64
C VAL A 29 2.33 4.44 -7.36
N ILE A 30 3.02 4.61 -6.23
CA ILE A 30 2.60 4.09 -4.92
C ILE A 30 1.24 4.68 -4.53
N LYS A 31 1.09 6.01 -4.64
CA LYS A 31 -0.15 6.73 -4.32
C LYS A 31 -1.34 6.23 -5.15
N LYS A 32 -1.19 6.09 -6.46
CA LYS A 32 -2.23 5.56 -7.36
C LYS A 32 -2.57 4.09 -7.03
N THR A 33 -1.56 3.31 -6.64
CA THR A 33 -1.75 1.91 -6.24
C THR A 33 -2.56 1.82 -4.95
N ALA A 34 -2.18 2.59 -3.92
CA ALA A 34 -2.90 2.67 -2.66
C ALA A 34 -4.36 3.13 -2.83
N PHE A 35 -4.62 4.11 -3.70
CA PHE A 35 -5.99 4.51 -4.06
C PHE A 35 -6.82 3.33 -4.59
N LYS A 36 -6.29 2.59 -5.57
CA LYS A 36 -7.00 1.45 -6.18
C LYS A 36 -7.29 0.34 -5.16
N VAL A 37 -6.32 0.03 -4.30
CA VAL A 37 -6.49 -0.97 -3.23
C VAL A 37 -7.58 -0.53 -2.24
N THR A 38 -7.58 0.75 -1.85
CA THR A 38 -8.58 1.30 -0.94
C THR A 38 -9.99 1.28 -1.55
N ARG A 39 -10.15 1.66 -2.82
CA ARG A 39 -11.43 1.58 -3.54
C ARG A 39 -11.95 0.15 -3.66
N MET A 40 -11.06 -0.82 -3.88
CA MET A 40 -11.43 -2.24 -3.86
C MET A 40 -11.94 -2.65 -2.47
N GLY A 41 -11.24 -2.25 -1.41
CA GLY A 41 -11.67 -2.45 -0.02
C GLY A 41 -13.07 -1.89 0.26
N GLN A 42 -13.34 -0.65 -0.18
CA GLN A 42 -14.65 -0.01 -0.04
C GLN A 42 -15.76 -0.78 -0.77
N LEU A 43 -15.48 -1.31 -1.97
CA LEU A 43 -16.43 -2.13 -2.72
C LEU A 43 -16.80 -3.40 -1.96
N VAL A 44 -15.80 -4.12 -1.44
CA VAL A 44 -16.02 -5.35 -0.64
C VAL A 44 -16.75 -5.02 0.66
N ALA A 45 -16.36 -3.95 1.35
CA ALA A 45 -16.97 -3.53 2.59
C ALA A 45 -18.44 -3.13 2.41
N THR A 46 -18.77 -2.44 1.31
CA THR A 46 -20.15 -2.07 0.96
C THR A 46 -21.02 -3.31 0.79
N GLU A 47 -20.51 -4.32 0.07
CA GLU A 47 -21.24 -5.56 -0.16
C GLU A 47 -21.41 -6.37 1.14
N ALA A 48 -20.36 -6.49 1.94
CA ALA A 48 -20.44 -7.17 3.23
C ALA A 48 -21.41 -6.47 4.20
N SER A 49 -21.40 -5.13 4.25
CA SER A 49 -22.34 -4.36 5.06
C SER A 49 -23.80 -4.58 4.66
N LYS A 50 -24.09 -4.64 3.35
CA LYS A 50 -25.44 -4.94 2.84
C LYS A 50 -25.91 -6.33 3.25
N ARG A 51 -25.06 -7.35 3.08
CA ARG A 51 -25.39 -8.75 3.42
C ARG A 51 -25.58 -8.97 4.91
N LEU A 52 -24.77 -8.31 5.73
CA LEU A 52 -24.83 -8.43 7.20
C LEU A 52 -25.85 -7.49 7.85
N GLN A 53 -26.49 -6.60 7.08
CA GLN A 53 -27.42 -5.58 7.58
C GLN A 53 -26.83 -4.69 8.69
N VAL A 54 -25.53 -4.37 8.59
CA VAL A 54 -24.83 -3.49 9.53
C VAL A 54 -24.19 -2.31 8.81
N PRO A 55 -24.18 -1.10 9.40
CA PRO A 55 -23.60 0.08 8.75
C PRO A 55 -22.13 -0.12 8.38
N PHE A 56 -21.73 0.39 7.23
CA PHE A 56 -20.33 0.47 6.84
C PHE A 56 -19.63 1.56 7.68
N GLY A 57 -18.42 1.26 8.14
CA GLY A 57 -17.58 2.19 8.90
C GLY A 57 -16.44 2.72 8.05
N ILE A 58 -15.20 2.37 8.40
CA ILE A 58 -14.00 2.81 7.67
C ILE A 58 -13.36 1.68 6.85
N VAL A 59 -12.52 2.09 5.88
CA VAL A 59 -11.49 1.24 5.28
C VAL A 59 -10.14 1.74 5.75
N ASP A 60 -9.34 0.84 6.31
CA ASP A 60 -7.95 1.08 6.66
C ASP A 60 -7.03 0.32 5.69
N LEU A 61 -6.04 1.03 5.14
CA LEU A 61 -5.05 0.44 4.26
C LEU A 61 -3.79 0.17 5.06
N SER A 62 -3.42 -1.10 5.12
CA SER A 62 -2.22 -1.54 5.81
C SER A 62 -1.21 -2.13 4.83
N LEU A 63 0.06 -1.82 5.07
CA LEU A 63 1.18 -2.57 4.50
C LEU A 63 1.67 -3.66 5.47
N ALA A 64 0.83 -4.09 6.41
CA ALA A 64 1.16 -5.19 7.30
C ALA A 64 1.39 -6.47 6.48
N PRO A 65 2.56 -7.11 6.66
CA PRO A 65 2.88 -8.34 5.96
C PRO A 65 1.93 -9.45 6.41
N THR A 66 1.48 -10.27 5.47
CA THR A 66 0.84 -11.53 5.80
C THR A 66 1.92 -12.62 6.03
N PRO A 67 1.56 -13.79 6.57
CA PRO A 67 2.47 -14.93 6.63
C PRO A 67 2.90 -15.47 5.25
N ALA A 68 2.34 -14.92 4.15
CA ALA A 68 2.69 -15.34 2.80
C ALA A 68 4.14 -14.97 2.48
N VAL A 69 4.88 -15.96 1.98
CA VAL A 69 6.27 -15.78 1.57
C VAL A 69 6.34 -14.69 0.50
N GLY A 70 7.18 -13.67 0.75
CA GLY A 70 7.41 -12.56 -0.18
C GLY A 70 6.59 -11.30 0.09
N ASP A 71 5.67 -11.34 1.05
CA ASP A 71 4.86 -10.20 1.47
C ASP A 71 5.62 -9.41 2.56
N SER A 72 6.40 -8.41 2.15
CA SER A 72 7.34 -7.71 3.04
C SER A 72 7.52 -6.25 2.66
N VAL A 73 7.43 -5.36 3.64
CA VAL A 73 7.78 -3.94 3.47
C VAL A 73 9.26 -3.79 3.14
N ALA A 74 10.14 -4.64 3.69
CA ALA A 74 11.57 -4.59 3.39
C ALA A 74 11.84 -4.75 1.89
N HIS A 75 11.15 -5.69 1.23
CA HIS A 75 11.29 -5.90 -0.21
C HIS A 75 10.74 -4.72 -1.04
N ILE A 76 9.75 -3.97 -0.53
CA ILE A 76 9.31 -2.73 -1.17
C ILE A 76 10.43 -1.70 -1.12
N LEU A 77 11.02 -1.49 0.06
CA LEU A 77 12.11 -0.52 0.26
C LEU A 77 13.33 -0.87 -0.59
N GLU A 78 13.64 -2.16 -0.70
CA GLU A 78 14.72 -2.65 -1.55
C GLU A 78 14.40 -2.45 -3.04
N GLY A 79 13.16 -2.70 -3.46
CA GLY A 79 12.68 -2.37 -4.80
C GLY A 79 12.68 -0.88 -5.14
N MET A 80 12.63 0.00 -4.13
CA MET A 80 12.77 1.46 -4.30
C MET A 80 14.25 1.89 -4.47
N GLY A 81 15.20 0.96 -4.42
CA GLY A 81 16.63 1.22 -4.64
C GLY A 81 17.48 1.25 -3.37
N VAL A 82 16.94 0.87 -2.21
CA VAL A 82 17.75 0.68 -0.99
C VAL A 82 18.47 -0.67 -1.08
N GLU A 83 19.78 -0.72 -0.88
CA GLU A 83 20.56 -1.98 -0.99
C GLU A 83 20.01 -3.10 -0.11
N ARG A 84 19.66 -2.76 1.13
CA ARG A 84 19.04 -3.66 2.10
C ARG A 84 18.22 -2.86 3.09
N CYS A 85 17.05 -3.34 3.48
CA CYS A 85 16.29 -2.69 4.54
C CYS A 85 17.14 -2.52 5.82
N GLY A 86 17.32 -1.27 6.25
CA GLY A 86 18.21 -0.87 7.35
C GLY A 86 19.48 -0.14 6.89
N ALA A 87 19.83 -0.19 5.60
CA ALA A 87 20.93 0.58 5.03
C ALA A 87 20.61 2.10 4.98
N PRO A 88 21.62 2.97 4.79
CA PRO A 88 21.41 4.40 4.61
C PRO A 88 20.33 4.70 3.55
N GLY A 89 19.41 5.62 3.86
CA GLY A 89 18.26 5.93 2.99
C GLY A 89 16.97 5.19 3.32
N THR A 90 17.02 4.08 4.09
CA THR A 90 15.82 3.29 4.48
C THR A 90 14.72 4.15 5.09
N THR A 91 15.06 5.03 6.04
CA THR A 91 14.06 5.89 6.71
C THR A 91 13.41 6.87 5.74
N ALA A 92 14.17 7.41 4.79
CA ALA A 92 13.63 8.32 3.78
C ALA A 92 12.69 7.59 2.81
N ALA A 93 13.09 6.40 2.35
CA ALA A 93 12.24 5.54 1.52
C ALA A 93 10.95 5.14 2.25
N LEU A 94 11.04 4.77 3.53
CA LEU A 94 9.87 4.44 4.35
C LEU A 94 8.96 5.64 4.56
N ALA A 95 9.52 6.84 4.80
CA ALA A 95 8.74 8.06 4.95
C ALA A 95 7.96 8.39 3.65
N MET A 96 8.62 8.28 2.50
CA MET A 96 7.97 8.46 1.19
C MET A 96 6.87 7.43 0.94
N LEU A 97 7.16 6.15 1.20
CA LEU A 97 6.19 5.06 1.07
C LEU A 97 4.95 5.33 1.92
N ASN A 98 5.14 5.67 3.19
CA ASN A 98 4.05 5.94 4.13
C ASN A 98 3.23 7.17 3.70
N ASP A 99 3.88 8.25 3.28
CA ASP A 99 3.21 9.46 2.79
C ASP A 99 2.39 9.20 1.52
N ALA A 100 2.96 8.50 0.54
CA ALA A 100 2.28 8.15 -0.70
C ALA A 100 1.08 7.23 -0.45
N VAL A 101 1.22 6.23 0.42
CA VAL A 101 0.13 5.32 0.81
C VAL A 101 -1.00 6.08 1.52
N LYS A 102 -0.65 6.93 2.50
CA LYS A 102 -1.62 7.75 3.22
C LYS A 102 -2.39 8.67 2.28
N LYS A 103 -1.70 9.34 1.37
CA LYS A 103 -2.32 10.20 0.34
C LYS A 103 -3.22 9.38 -0.59
N GLY A 104 -2.77 8.19 -1.00
CA GLY A 104 -3.55 7.25 -1.81
C GLY A 104 -4.87 6.84 -1.15
N GLY A 105 -4.80 6.45 0.13
CA GLY A 105 -5.98 6.06 0.91
C GLY A 105 -6.95 7.22 1.17
N ALA A 106 -6.44 8.42 1.46
CA ALA A 106 -7.27 9.60 1.74
C ALA A 106 -8.04 10.13 0.50
N MET A 107 -7.57 9.84 -0.71
CA MET A 107 -8.26 10.20 -1.96
C MET A 107 -9.45 9.30 -2.30
N ALA A 108 -9.56 8.13 -1.66
CA ALA A 108 -10.47 7.05 -2.05
C ALA A 108 -11.87 7.19 -1.44
#